data_AF-A0A3Q0JI10-F1
#
_entry.id   AF-A0A3Q0JI10-F1
#
_cell.length_a   1.000
_cell.length_b   1.000
_cell.length_c   1.000
_cell.angle_alpha   90.00
_cell.angle_beta   90.00
_cell.angle_gamma   90.00
#
_symmetry.space_group_name_H-M   'P 1'
#
loop_
_entity.id
_entity.type
_entity.pdbx_description
1 polymer ?
#
loop_
_entity_poly.entity_id
_entity_poly.type
_entity_poly.pdbx_seq_one_letter_code
_entity_poly.pdbx_strand_id
1 'polypeptide(L)'
;MTECVYSSPLTSFNHGIKPDPWFYVDVMGKGKVALQEVNQKLGLAFDEWDLEYYTDIFRNKLKRNPTSVECFDLAQSNSEHSRHWFFKVSYLE
;
A
#
# COMPACT_ATOMS: atom_id res chain seq x y z
N MET A 1 13.12 -16.55 -13.30
CA MET A 1 13.35 -16.69 -11.85
C MET A 1 12.31 -17.65 -11.29
N THR A 2 12.44 -18.95 -11.60
CA THR A 2 11.42 -19.98 -11.27
C THR A 2 12.03 -21.25 -10.70
N GLU A 3 13.36 -21.34 -10.69
CA GLU A 3 14.10 -22.56 -10.35
C GLU A 3 15.14 -22.24 -9.28
N CYS A 4 15.36 -23.18 -8.38
CA CYS A 4 16.47 -23.18 -7.44
C CYS A 4 16.99 -24.61 -7.23
N VAL A 5 18.27 -24.74 -6.91
CA VAL A 5 18.92 -26.04 -6.69
C VAL A 5 18.85 -26.39 -5.20
N TYR A 6 18.35 -27.58 -4.88
CA TYR A 6 18.35 -28.13 -3.53
C TYR A 6 19.60 -29.00 -3.32
N SER A 7 20.29 -28.78 -2.20
CA SER A 7 21.49 -29.55 -1.83
C SER A 7 21.18 -30.95 -1.27
N SER A 8 19.92 -31.22 -0.92
CA SER A 8 19.45 -32.51 -0.42
C SER A 8 17.95 -32.69 -0.72
N PRO A 9 17.43 -33.93 -0.72
CA PRO A 9 16.00 -34.18 -0.93
C PRO A 9 15.13 -33.49 0.14
N LEU A 10 14.02 -32.89 -0.29
CA LEU A 10 13.04 -32.30 0.63
C LEU A 10 12.40 -33.37 1.50
N THR A 11 12.31 -33.11 2.81
CA THR A 11 11.65 -33.97 3.78
C THR A 11 10.20 -33.57 4.03
N SER A 12 9.78 -32.39 3.59
CA SER A 12 8.43 -31.86 3.72
C SER A 12 8.15 -30.77 2.67
N PHE A 13 6.87 -30.56 2.37
CA PHE A 13 6.38 -29.42 1.57
C PHE A 13 5.88 -28.26 2.45
N ASN A 14 5.92 -28.40 3.78
CA ASN A 14 5.52 -27.32 4.68
C ASN A 14 6.54 -26.18 4.59
N HIS A 15 6.09 -25.02 4.15
CA HIS A 15 6.94 -23.84 3.99
C HIS A 15 7.23 -23.10 5.31
N GLY A 16 6.50 -23.38 6.40
CA GLY A 16 6.67 -22.72 7.70
C GLY A 16 6.28 -21.23 7.75
N ILE A 17 6.07 -20.59 6.60
CA ILE A 17 5.61 -19.20 6.45
C ILE A 17 4.31 -19.00 7.24
N LYS A 18 4.30 -17.95 8.07
CA LYS A 18 3.11 -17.42 8.72
C LYS A 18 2.79 -16.05 8.09
N PRO A 19 1.51 -15.71 7.89
CA PRO A 19 1.14 -14.39 7.38
C PRO A 19 1.62 -13.29 8.33
N ASP A 20 2.16 -12.21 7.77
CA ASP A 20 2.46 -11.01 8.54
C ASP A 20 1.16 -10.38 9.07
N PRO A 21 1.15 -9.87 10.30
CA PRO A 21 -0.03 -9.22 10.86
C PRO A 21 -0.28 -7.87 10.16
N TRP A 22 -1.55 -7.55 9.95
CA TRP A 22 -1.97 -6.21 9.57
C TRP A 22 -1.91 -5.27 10.78
N PHE A 23 -1.83 -3.96 10.53
CA PHE A 23 -1.74 -2.95 11.58
C PHE A 23 -2.50 -1.67 11.22
N TYR A 24 -2.80 -0.84 12.21
CA TYR A 24 -3.34 0.50 11.99
C TYR A 24 -2.22 1.51 11.69
N VAL A 25 -2.47 2.41 10.74
CA VAL A 25 -1.58 3.52 10.42
C VAL A 25 -2.07 4.75 11.17
N ASP A 26 -1.22 5.34 12.02
CA ASP A 26 -1.62 6.40 12.96
C ASP A 26 -1.78 7.79 12.30
N VAL A 27 -2.73 7.89 11.39
CA VAL A 27 -3.07 9.14 10.68
C VAL A 27 -3.75 10.14 11.62
N MET A 28 -4.50 9.69 12.63
CA MET A 28 -5.14 10.57 13.60
C MET A 28 -4.11 11.31 14.45
N GLY A 29 -3.08 10.60 14.94
CA GLY A 29 -2.01 11.15 15.77
C GLY A 29 -0.93 11.87 14.96
N LYS A 30 -0.37 11.21 13.94
CA LYS A 30 0.79 11.73 13.18
C LYS A 30 0.43 12.39 11.84
N GLY A 31 -0.83 12.35 11.42
CA GLY A 31 -1.26 12.93 10.14
C GLY A 31 -0.56 12.29 8.95
N LYS A 32 -0.24 13.11 7.95
CA LYS A 32 0.40 12.71 6.68
C LYS A 32 1.70 11.92 6.88
N VAL A 33 2.46 12.20 7.94
CA VAL A 33 3.72 11.51 8.24
C VAL A 33 3.50 10.01 8.44
N ALA A 34 2.39 9.58 9.05
CA ALA A 34 2.08 8.15 9.19
C ALA A 34 1.95 7.45 7.84
N LEU A 35 1.31 8.12 6.86
CA LEU A 35 1.14 7.57 5.51
C LEU A 35 2.46 7.59 4.74
N GLN A 36 3.32 8.57 4.94
CA GLN A 36 4.67 8.60 4.34
C GLN A 36 5.53 7.42 4.83
N GLU A 37 5.56 7.19 6.16
CA GLU A 37 6.28 6.07 6.77
C GLU A 37 5.80 4.72 6.19
N VAL A 38 4.48 4.54 6.08
CA VAL A 38 3.88 3.30 5.57
C VAL A 38 4.06 3.16 4.05
N ASN A 39 3.97 4.24 3.29
CA ASN A 39 4.23 4.25 1.85
C ASN A 39 5.63 3.73 1.54
N GLN A 40 6.64 4.23 2.27
CA GLN A 40 8.01 3.79 2.10
C GLN A 40 8.23 2.34 2.56
N LYS A 41 7.65 1.97 3.72
CA LYS A 41 7.80 0.62 4.29
C LYS A 41 7.20 -0.47 3.40
N LEU A 42 6.03 -0.20 2.81
CA LEU A 42 5.25 -1.19 2.05
C LEU A 42 5.38 -1.04 0.53
N GLY A 43 6.05 0.02 0.04
CA GLY A 43 6.22 0.27 -1.39
C GLY A 43 4.91 0.61 -2.09
N LEU A 44 4.09 1.50 -1.50
CA LEU A 44 2.75 1.80 -2.00
C LEU A 44 2.73 2.78 -3.18
N ALA A 45 3.85 3.45 -3.46
CA ALA A 45 4.01 4.43 -4.54
C ALA A 45 2.99 5.58 -4.51
N PHE A 46 2.49 5.96 -3.32
CA PHE A 46 1.69 7.17 -3.17
C PHE A 46 2.51 8.40 -3.51
N ASP A 47 1.92 9.29 -4.31
CA ASP A 47 2.46 10.61 -4.57
C ASP A 47 2.00 11.62 -3.50
N GLU A 48 2.40 12.88 -3.66
CA GLU A 48 2.04 13.93 -2.70
C GLU A 48 0.53 14.17 -2.63
N TRP A 49 -0.17 14.07 -3.76
CA TRP A 49 -1.61 14.29 -3.83
C TRP A 49 -2.37 13.16 -3.13
N ASP A 50 -1.98 11.90 -3.38
CA ASP A 50 -2.49 10.73 -2.69
C ASP A 50 -2.36 10.88 -1.16
N LEU A 51 -1.16 11.26 -0.69
CA LEU A 51 -0.88 11.41 0.73
C LEU A 51 -1.77 12.47 1.38
N GLU A 52 -1.99 13.61 0.71
CA GLU A 52 -2.88 14.66 1.20
C GLU A 52 -4.34 14.21 1.18
N TYR A 53 -4.79 13.63 0.08
CA TYR A 53 -6.17 13.19 -0.11
C TYR A 53 -6.56 12.08 0.89
N TYR A 54 -5.73 11.06 1.06
CA TYR A 54 -6.00 9.99 2.02
C TYR A 54 -5.88 10.47 3.47
N THR A 55 -4.95 11.40 3.77
CA THR A 55 -4.90 12.02 5.10
C THR A 55 -6.23 12.72 5.43
N ASP A 56 -6.77 13.52 4.50
CA ASP A 56 -8.06 14.19 4.68
C ASP A 56 -9.21 13.20 4.86
N ILE A 57 -9.28 12.16 4.02
CA ILE A 57 -10.32 11.12 4.14
C ILE A 57 -10.30 10.49 5.53
N PHE A 58 -9.17 9.94 5.95
CA PHE A 58 -9.12 9.18 7.19
C PHE A 58 -9.23 10.08 8.42
N ARG A 59 -8.58 11.25 8.40
CA ARG A 59 -8.55 12.15 9.55
C ARG A 59 -9.82 12.97 9.72
N ASN A 60 -10.29 13.61 8.64
CA ASN A 60 -11.33 14.63 8.72
C ASN A 60 -12.73 14.05 8.41
N LYS A 61 -12.81 13.17 7.42
CA LYS A 61 -14.10 12.61 6.95
C LYS A 61 -14.50 11.36 7.76
N LEU A 62 -13.63 10.36 7.80
CA LEU A 62 -13.90 9.08 8.47
C LEU A 62 -13.57 9.11 9.97
N LYS A 63 -12.67 10.01 10.38
CA LYS A 63 -12.24 10.21 11.78
C LYS A 63 -11.72 8.92 12.44
N ARG A 64 -10.96 8.13 11.69
CA ARG A 64 -10.32 6.89 12.17
C ARG A 64 -9.01 6.61 11.43
N ASN A 65 -8.16 5.80 12.04
CA ASN A 65 -6.96 5.28 11.39
C ASN A 65 -7.32 4.27 10.29
N PRO A 66 -6.65 4.32 9.11
CA PRO A 66 -6.69 3.23 8.15
C PRO A 66 -5.92 2.02 8.66
N THR A 67 -6.27 0.85 8.15
CA THR A 67 -5.45 -0.36 8.25
C THR A 67 -4.42 -0.41 7.12
N SER A 68 -3.32 -1.14 7.34
CA SER A 68 -2.31 -1.41 6.31
C SER A 68 -2.90 -2.08 5.07
N VAL A 69 -3.96 -2.88 5.25
CA VAL A 69 -4.68 -3.54 4.15
C VAL A 69 -5.47 -2.52 3.32
N GLU A 70 -6.17 -1.58 3.95
CA GLU A 70 -6.85 -0.49 3.25
C GLU A 70 -5.86 0.40 2.47
N CYS A 71 -4.68 0.68 3.05
CA CYS A 71 -3.62 1.41 2.34
C CYS A 71 -3.12 0.64 1.11
N PHE A 72 -2.95 -0.69 1.22
CA PHE A 72 -2.59 -1.52 0.06
C PHE A 72 -3.65 -1.51 -1.03
N ASP A 73 -4.93 -1.61 -0.66
CA ASP A 73 -6.04 -1.58 -1.62
C ASP A 73 -6.07 -0.24 -2.37
N LEU A 74 -5.96 0.88 -1.66
CA LEU A 74 -5.89 2.21 -2.27
C LEU A 74 -4.72 2.32 -3.26
N ALA A 75 -3.54 1.82 -2.90
CA ALA A 75 -2.37 1.84 -3.76
C ALA A 75 -2.59 1.07 -5.08
N GLN A 76 -3.19 -0.13 -4.99
CA GLN A 76 -3.43 -0.93 -6.19
C GLN A 76 -4.56 -0.36 -7.04
N SER A 77 -5.67 0.02 -6.40
CA SER A 77 -6.88 0.50 -7.06
C SER A 77 -6.69 1.87 -7.73
N ASN A 78 -5.83 2.73 -7.20
CA ASN A 78 -5.53 4.05 -7.78
C ASN A 78 -4.19 4.14 -8.53
N SER A 79 -3.47 3.03 -8.66
CA SER A 79 -2.28 2.99 -9.53
C SER A 79 -2.62 3.36 -10.98
N GLU A 80 -1.63 3.86 -11.72
CA GLU A 80 -1.79 4.17 -13.15
C GLU A 80 -2.29 2.98 -13.95
N HIS A 81 -1.80 1.78 -13.61
CA HIS A 81 -2.21 0.56 -14.27
C HIS A 81 -3.70 0.27 -14.12
N SER A 82 -4.28 0.57 -12.96
CA SER A 82 -5.70 0.32 -12.69
C SER A 82 -6.62 1.45 -13.18
N ARG A 83 -6.19 2.71 -13.06
CA ARG A 83 -7.05 3.89 -13.30
C ARG A 83 -6.85 4.55 -14.66
N HIS A 84 -5.72 4.27 -15.32
CA HIS A 84 -5.32 4.84 -16.60
C HIS A 84 -5.40 6.37 -16.58
N TRP A 85 -4.76 7.01 -15.60
CA TRP A 85 -4.79 8.47 -15.44
C TRP A 85 -4.26 9.17 -16.69
N PHE A 86 -3.23 8.63 -17.36
CA PHE A 86 -2.72 9.20 -18.60
C PHE A 86 -3.77 9.32 -19.71
N PHE A 87 -4.73 8.42 -19.76
CA PHE A 87 -5.80 8.42 -20.76
C PHE A 87 -6.97 9.35 -20.40
N LYS A 88 -6.97 9.92 -19.18
CA LYS A 88 -8.03 10.80 -18.67
C LYS A 88 -7.62 12.26 -18.54
N VAL A 89 -6.35 12.58 -18.78
CA VAL A 89 -5.88 13.97 -18.75
C VAL A 89 -6.52 14.74 -19.90
N SER A 90 -7.08 15.91 -19.58
CA SER A 90 -7.45 16.92 -20.57
C SER A 90 -6.24 17.81 -20.84
N TYR A 91 -5.80 17.89 -22.08
CA TYR A 91 -4.79 18.86 -22.50
C TYR A 91 -5.44 20.23 -22.64
N LEU A 92 -4.79 21.26 -22.10
CA LEU A 92 -5.15 22.64 -22.39
C LEU A 92 -4.59 22.98 -23.79
N GLU A 93 -5.47 23.35 -24.72
CA GLU A 93 -5.09 24.04 -25.96
C GLU A 93 -4.74 25.50 -25.70
#